data_AF-A0A2E7HCL0-F1
#
_entry.id   AF-A0A2E7HCL0-F1
#
_cell.length_a   1.000
_cell.length_b   1.000
_cell.length_c   1.000
_cell.angle_alpha   90.00
_cell.angle_beta   90.00
_cell.angle_gamma   90.00
#
_symmetry.space_group_name_H-M   'P 1'
#
loop_
_entity.id
_entity.type
_entity.pdbx_description
1 polymer ?
#
loop_
_entity_poly.entity_id
_entity_poly.type
_entity_poly.pdbx_seq_one_letter_code
_entity_poly.pdbx_strand_id
1 'polypeptide(L)'
;MNDDVTVAIAHFADIRIDVLMILDSGSLAWTLSAYSLQFGDDFRTPAGTGTDITGDGAPNMVVSAYSGGAHCCSTYHVFALPPEVKQLAAVETHDSSGRFVAYDAQTALVIETGDNTFAYWNIYFAALPDPTILLAWNGDAYEPATDLMATPVPSAEGLKQKADAVAASDQWTADQMDPDLWREMLDLIYTGHNELAWEFFENGWPHGREGKEDFRTNFRCQLAQSPYWQAISVMNSLGPNDVPGDCSSNTGY
;
A
#
# COMPACT_ATOMS: atom_id res chain seq x y z
N MET A 1 -31.39 -8.23 -26.67
CA MET A 1 -30.31 -9.22 -26.61
C MET A 1 -30.16 -9.55 -25.14
N ASN A 2 -30.03 -10.82 -24.78
CA ASN A 2 -29.76 -11.19 -23.40
C ASN A 2 -28.27 -10.95 -23.17
N ASP A 3 -27.93 -9.86 -22.51
CA ASP A 3 -26.57 -9.56 -22.08
C ASP A 3 -26.27 -10.38 -20.82
N ASP A 4 -26.32 -11.70 -20.97
CA ASP A 4 -26.12 -12.65 -19.87
C ASP A 4 -24.62 -12.84 -19.68
N VAL A 5 -24.06 -12.15 -18.69
CA VAL A 5 -22.70 -12.42 -18.20
C VAL A 5 -22.78 -13.54 -17.18
N THR A 6 -22.02 -14.60 -17.43
CA THR A 6 -21.86 -15.72 -16.48
C THR A 6 -20.46 -15.67 -15.89
N VAL A 7 -20.39 -15.60 -14.57
CA VAL A 7 -19.13 -15.64 -13.81
C VAL A 7 -19.07 -16.98 -13.06
N ALA A 8 -17.98 -17.73 -13.22
CA ALA A 8 -17.79 -19.01 -12.57
C ALA A 8 -16.37 -19.14 -12.02
N ILE A 9 -16.22 -19.69 -10.80
CA ILE A 9 -14.94 -20.12 -10.26
C ILE A 9 -14.94 -21.66 -10.23
N ALA A 10 -13.93 -22.27 -10.85
CA ALA A 10 -13.67 -23.70 -10.79
C ALA A 10 -12.47 -23.97 -9.87
N HIS A 11 -12.68 -24.78 -8.83
CA HIS A 11 -11.64 -25.18 -7.89
C HIS A 11 -11.02 -26.52 -8.30
N PHE A 12 -9.70 -26.55 -8.48
CA PHE A 12 -8.93 -27.76 -8.82
C PHE A 12 -8.05 -28.18 -7.64
N ALA A 13 -8.64 -28.93 -6.70
CA ALA A 13 -8.00 -29.31 -5.43
C ALA A 13 -6.65 -30.03 -5.61
N ASP A 14 -6.53 -30.89 -6.62
CA ASP A 14 -5.32 -31.71 -6.85
C ASP A 14 -4.08 -30.86 -7.19
N ILE A 15 -4.29 -29.68 -7.77
CA ILE A 15 -3.22 -28.75 -8.16
C ILE A 15 -3.26 -27.43 -7.38
N ARG A 16 -4.19 -27.29 -6.43
CA ARG A 16 -4.42 -26.11 -5.58
C ARG A 16 -4.51 -24.81 -6.36
N ILE A 17 -5.38 -24.80 -7.37
CA ILE A 17 -5.64 -23.65 -8.22
C ILE A 17 -7.14 -23.44 -8.32
N ASP A 18 -7.56 -22.20 -8.17
CA ASP A 18 -8.87 -21.69 -8.57
C ASP A 18 -8.75 -21.03 -9.94
N VAL A 19 -9.73 -21.27 -10.81
CA VAL A 19 -9.85 -20.61 -12.11
C VAL A 19 -11.15 -19.84 -12.18
N LEU A 20 -11.06 -18.52 -12.26
CA LEU A 20 -12.19 -17.66 -12.62
C LEU A 20 -12.34 -17.66 -14.14
N MET A 21 -13.56 -17.86 -14.61
CA MET A 21 -13.96 -17.69 -16.00
C MET A 21 -15.08 -16.66 -16.04
N ILE A 22 -14.94 -15.66 -16.91
CA ILE A 22 -16.02 -14.75 -17.27
C ILE A 22 -16.45 -15.06 -18.69
N LEU A 23 -17.72 -15.42 -18.83
CA LEU A 23 -18.36 -15.75 -20.08
C LEU A 23 -19.31 -14.61 -20.47
N ASP A 24 -19.10 -14.03 -21.65
CA ASP A 24 -20.03 -13.09 -22.26
C ASP A 24 -20.79 -13.80 -23.38
N SER A 25 -22.12 -13.86 -23.26
CA SER A 25 -22.98 -14.48 -24.27
C SER A 25 -22.55 -15.93 -24.60
N GLY A 26 -22.10 -16.65 -23.57
CA GLY A 26 -21.61 -18.04 -23.66
C GLY A 26 -20.19 -18.22 -24.19
N SER A 27 -19.48 -17.15 -24.56
CA SER A 27 -18.09 -17.19 -25.01
C SER A 27 -17.14 -16.78 -23.89
N LEU A 28 -15.98 -17.44 -23.78
CA LEU A 28 -14.95 -17.06 -22.81
C LEU A 28 -14.40 -15.66 -23.14
N ALA A 29 -14.76 -14.68 -22.32
CA ALA A 29 -14.31 -13.31 -22.43
C ALA A 29 -13.03 -13.07 -21.62
N TRP A 30 -12.89 -13.72 -20.46
CA TRP A 30 -11.74 -13.53 -19.58
C TRP A 30 -11.50 -14.75 -18.67
N THR A 31 -10.25 -14.95 -18.24
CA THR A 31 -9.87 -16.01 -17.31
C THR A 31 -8.74 -15.58 -16.38
N LEU A 32 -8.75 -16.07 -15.15
CA LEU A 32 -7.68 -15.90 -14.16
C LEU A 32 -7.49 -17.19 -13.38
N SER A 33 -6.24 -17.57 -13.20
CA SER A 33 -5.84 -18.66 -12.35
C SER A 33 -5.04 -18.12 -11.17
N ALA A 34 -5.40 -18.51 -9.95
CA ALA A 34 -4.66 -18.18 -8.74
C ALA A 34 -4.73 -19.36 -7.76
N TYR A 35 -3.94 -19.33 -6.68
CA TYR A 35 -3.98 -20.38 -5.66
C TYR A 35 -5.35 -20.41 -4.95
N SER A 36 -5.89 -19.23 -4.66
CA SER A 36 -7.29 -19.08 -4.29
C SER A 36 -7.88 -17.78 -4.85
N LEU A 37 -9.18 -17.82 -5.14
CA LEU A 37 -9.94 -16.68 -5.65
C LEU A 37 -11.14 -16.40 -4.75
N GLN A 38 -11.36 -15.13 -4.43
CA GLN A 38 -12.50 -14.68 -3.63
C GLN A 38 -13.15 -13.45 -4.27
N PHE A 39 -14.47 -13.36 -4.23
CA PHE A 39 -15.18 -12.13 -4.62
C PHE A 39 -15.13 -11.11 -3.49
N GLY A 40 -14.94 -9.85 -3.87
CA GLY A 40 -14.75 -8.73 -2.95
C GLY A 40 -13.34 -8.64 -2.39
N ASP A 41 -13.21 -7.85 -1.32
CA ASP A 41 -11.99 -7.74 -0.53
C ASP A 41 -12.03 -8.65 0.72
N ASP A 42 -11.00 -8.56 1.55
CA ASP A 42 -10.83 -9.37 2.76
C ASP A 42 -11.98 -9.17 3.78
N PHE A 43 -12.69 -8.04 3.69
CA PHE A 43 -13.77 -7.64 4.59
C PHE A 43 -15.16 -7.82 3.97
N ARG A 44 -15.24 -8.06 2.66
CA ARG A 44 -16.44 -8.33 1.84
C ARG A 44 -17.49 -7.22 1.84
N THR A 45 -17.16 -6.05 2.38
CA THR A 45 -17.92 -4.80 2.32
C THR A 45 -16.94 -3.64 2.43
N PRO A 46 -17.02 -2.60 1.58
CA PRO A 46 -18.10 -2.27 0.65
C PRO A 46 -17.98 -2.85 -0.77
N ALA A 47 -16.89 -3.56 -1.12
CA ALA A 47 -16.63 -4.08 -2.47
C ALA A 47 -17.41 -5.37 -2.84
N GLY A 48 -18.73 -5.37 -2.71
CA GLY A 48 -19.56 -6.48 -3.17
C GLY A 48 -19.70 -6.54 -4.70
N THR A 49 -19.93 -7.74 -5.26
CA THR A 49 -20.27 -7.88 -6.69
C THR A 49 -21.57 -7.14 -7.00
N GLY A 50 -21.54 -6.28 -8.02
CA GLY A 50 -22.65 -5.41 -8.41
C GLY A 50 -22.64 -4.03 -7.76
N THR A 51 -21.73 -3.77 -6.81
CA THR A 51 -21.52 -2.43 -6.26
C THR A 51 -20.83 -1.54 -7.29
N ASP A 52 -21.25 -0.28 -7.39
CA ASP A 52 -20.51 0.77 -8.10
C ASP A 52 -19.31 1.19 -7.24
N ILE A 53 -18.12 0.73 -7.62
CA ILE A 53 -16.87 1.02 -6.92
C ILE A 53 -16.08 2.14 -7.59
N THR A 54 -16.36 2.43 -8.86
CA THR A 54 -15.68 3.47 -9.67
C THR A 54 -16.41 4.81 -9.63
N GLY A 55 -17.62 4.86 -9.08
CA GLY A 55 -18.45 6.06 -8.97
C GLY A 55 -19.04 6.52 -10.30
N ASP A 56 -19.06 5.66 -11.33
CA ASP A 56 -19.57 5.98 -12.68
C ASP A 56 -21.04 5.57 -12.88
N GLY A 57 -21.67 4.98 -11.86
CA GLY A 57 -23.03 4.48 -11.87
C GLY A 57 -23.20 3.08 -12.48
N ALA A 58 -22.12 2.44 -12.94
CA ALA A 58 -22.14 1.08 -13.46
C ALA A 58 -21.78 0.06 -12.37
N PRO A 59 -22.32 -1.17 -12.42
CA PRO A 59 -21.95 -2.22 -11.48
C PRO A 59 -20.54 -2.72 -11.76
N ASN A 60 -19.77 -2.99 -10.70
CA ASN A 60 -18.46 -3.59 -10.79
C ASN A 60 -18.38 -4.95 -10.07
N MET A 61 -17.28 -5.66 -10.29
CA MET A 61 -16.91 -6.85 -9.55
C MET A 61 -15.44 -6.75 -9.13
N VAL A 62 -15.16 -7.04 -7.87
CA VAL A 62 -13.80 -7.19 -7.36
C VAL A 62 -13.51 -8.67 -7.15
N VAL A 63 -12.34 -9.11 -7.57
CA VAL A 63 -11.83 -10.46 -7.32
C VAL A 63 -10.47 -10.34 -6.65
N SER A 64 -10.39 -10.79 -5.41
CA SER A 64 -9.14 -10.98 -4.68
C SER A 64 -8.49 -12.29 -5.12
N ALA A 65 -7.24 -12.21 -5.56
CA ALA A 65 -6.48 -13.34 -6.07
C ALA A 65 -5.22 -13.58 -5.23
N TYR A 66 -5.21 -14.69 -4.51
CA TYR A 66 -4.07 -15.09 -3.71
C TYR A 66 -3.12 -15.95 -4.54
N SER A 67 -1.85 -15.56 -4.59
CA SER A 67 -0.83 -16.26 -5.38
C SER A 67 -0.36 -17.59 -4.77
N GLY A 68 -0.59 -17.82 -3.47
CA GLY A 68 -0.10 -18.99 -2.75
C GLY A 68 1.25 -18.78 -2.05
N GLY A 69 1.69 -17.52 -1.91
CA GLY A 69 2.93 -17.13 -1.21
C GLY A 69 2.96 -17.44 0.29
N ALA A 70 3.91 -16.85 1.02
CA ALA A 70 4.04 -17.05 2.47
C ALA A 70 3.24 -16.03 3.30
N HIS A 71 2.72 -14.97 2.68
CA HIS A 71 2.04 -13.82 3.31
C HIS A 71 0.61 -13.68 2.77
N CYS A 72 -0.18 -12.69 3.24
CA CYS A 72 -1.61 -12.53 2.86
C CYS A 72 -1.87 -11.99 1.43
N CYS A 73 -0.83 -11.91 0.61
CA CYS A 73 -0.73 -11.14 -0.63
C CYS A 73 -1.84 -11.41 -1.66
N SER A 74 -2.76 -10.48 -1.80
CA SER A 74 -3.79 -10.57 -2.84
C SER A 74 -3.59 -9.52 -3.90
N THR A 75 -3.78 -9.91 -5.16
CA THR A 75 -4.03 -8.94 -6.23
C THR A 75 -5.53 -8.72 -6.31
N TYR A 76 -5.97 -7.47 -6.22
CA TYR A 76 -7.37 -7.11 -6.45
C TYR A 76 -7.58 -6.80 -7.93
N HIS A 77 -8.36 -7.63 -8.60
CA HIS A 77 -8.80 -7.42 -9.97
C HIS A 77 -10.17 -6.74 -9.97
N VAL A 78 -10.28 -5.59 -10.62
CA VAL A 78 -11.52 -4.82 -10.73
C VAL A 78 -12.08 -4.96 -12.13
N PHE A 79 -13.36 -5.30 -12.25
CA PHE A 79 -14.07 -5.44 -13.51
C PHE A 79 -15.29 -4.52 -13.58
N ALA A 80 -15.52 -3.93 -14.74
CA ALA A 80 -16.85 -3.47 -15.14
C ALA A 80 -17.72 -4.69 -15.50
N LEU A 81 -18.99 -4.64 -15.09
CA LEU A 81 -20.02 -5.61 -15.46
C LEU A 81 -20.90 -5.02 -16.61
N PRO A 82 -21.93 -5.73 -17.14
CA PRO A 82 -22.70 -5.31 -18.30
C PRO A 82 -23.05 -3.81 -18.38
N PRO A 83 -23.06 -3.23 -19.61
CA PRO A 83 -23.15 -3.94 -20.89
C PRO A 83 -21.83 -4.45 -21.49
N GLU A 84 -20.68 -4.07 -20.95
CA GLU A 84 -19.37 -4.57 -21.42
C GLU A 84 -18.56 -5.09 -20.23
N VAL A 85 -18.21 -6.38 -20.25
CA VAL A 85 -17.27 -6.93 -19.26
C VAL A 85 -15.86 -6.53 -19.64
N LYS A 86 -15.22 -5.77 -18.76
CA LYS A 86 -13.85 -5.32 -18.97
C LYS A 86 -13.11 -5.28 -17.64
N GLN A 87 -11.89 -5.80 -17.59
CA GLN A 87 -11.01 -5.55 -16.47
C GLN A 87 -10.56 -4.08 -16.50
N LEU A 88 -10.87 -3.34 -15.44
CA LEU A 88 -10.53 -1.93 -15.28
C LEU A 88 -9.16 -1.76 -14.64
N ALA A 89 -8.87 -2.56 -13.61
CA ALA A 89 -7.60 -2.47 -12.87
C ALA A 89 -7.14 -3.83 -12.32
N ALA A 90 -5.84 -3.91 -12.03
CA ALA A 90 -5.23 -4.90 -11.15
C ALA A 90 -4.36 -4.14 -10.15
N VAL A 91 -4.63 -4.30 -8.86
CA VAL A 91 -3.88 -3.64 -7.79
C VAL A 91 -3.19 -4.71 -6.96
N GLU A 92 -1.87 -4.73 -6.98
CA GLU A 92 -1.05 -5.65 -6.19
C GLU A 92 -0.74 -5.02 -4.83
N THR A 93 -1.15 -5.68 -3.74
CA THR A 93 -0.89 -5.18 -2.39
C THR A 93 0.34 -5.80 -1.74
N HIS A 94 1.10 -6.62 -2.49
CA HIS A 94 2.28 -7.34 -2.02
C HIS A 94 2.06 -7.95 -0.62
N ASP A 95 2.91 -7.70 0.37
CA ASP A 95 2.78 -8.28 1.71
C ASP A 95 1.77 -7.55 2.63
N SER A 96 1.05 -6.56 2.12
CA SER A 96 -0.03 -5.85 2.82
C SER A 96 -1.40 -6.38 2.44
N SER A 97 -2.38 -6.25 3.34
CA SER A 97 -3.79 -6.39 3.00
C SER A 97 -4.28 -5.18 2.18
N GLY A 98 -5.37 -5.37 1.44
CA GLY A 98 -6.13 -4.26 0.86
C GLY A 98 -7.57 -4.28 1.32
N ARG A 99 -8.15 -3.09 1.48
CA ARG A 99 -9.58 -2.93 1.69
C ARG A 99 -10.13 -1.78 0.89
N PHE A 100 -11.34 -1.93 0.37
CA PHE A 100 -12.06 -0.82 -0.25
C PHE A 100 -12.79 -0.06 0.86
N VAL A 101 -12.80 1.27 0.78
CA VAL A 101 -13.39 2.14 1.82
C VAL A 101 -14.11 3.28 1.13
N ALA A 102 -15.29 3.63 1.63
CA ALA A 102 -16.00 4.83 1.20
C ALA A 102 -15.45 6.06 1.93
N TYR A 103 -15.18 7.13 1.20
CA TYR A 103 -14.82 8.44 1.73
C TYR A 103 -15.85 9.47 1.28
N ASP A 104 -16.34 10.32 2.19
CA ASP A 104 -17.41 11.29 1.88
C ASP A 104 -17.07 12.25 0.72
N ALA A 105 -15.77 12.52 0.51
CA ALA A 105 -15.27 13.38 -0.56
C ALA A 105 -15.14 12.67 -1.93
N GLN A 106 -15.40 11.37 -2.00
CA GLN A 106 -15.19 10.53 -3.17
C GLN A 106 -16.50 9.84 -3.57
N THR A 107 -16.76 9.77 -4.88
CA THR A 107 -17.87 8.96 -5.41
C THR A 107 -17.46 7.50 -5.60
N ALA A 108 -16.20 7.27 -5.96
CA ALA A 108 -15.58 5.96 -6.02
C ALA A 108 -15.15 5.47 -4.62
N LEU A 109 -15.03 4.15 -4.48
CA LEU A 109 -14.34 3.57 -3.33
C LEU A 109 -12.83 3.82 -3.44
N VAL A 110 -12.17 3.98 -2.30
CA VAL A 110 -10.72 4.13 -2.17
C VAL A 110 -10.13 2.82 -1.68
N ILE A 111 -9.03 2.36 -2.26
CA ILE A 111 -8.29 1.21 -1.76
C ILE A 111 -7.31 1.70 -0.70
N GLU A 112 -7.47 1.23 0.53
CA GLU A 112 -6.49 1.39 1.59
C GLU A 112 -5.61 0.14 1.63
N THR A 113 -4.30 0.35 1.46
CA THR A 113 -3.28 -0.70 1.50
C THR A 113 -1.99 -0.15 2.08
N GLY A 114 -0.92 -0.94 2.07
CA GLY A 114 0.36 -0.61 2.62
C GLY A 114 1.47 -0.54 1.57
N ASP A 115 2.49 0.29 1.83
CA ASP A 115 3.70 0.33 1.02
C ASP A 115 4.76 -0.64 1.56
N ASN A 116 4.89 -1.74 0.83
CA ASN A 116 5.79 -2.85 1.15
C ASN A 116 7.26 -2.58 0.85
N THR A 117 7.61 -1.36 0.42
CA THR A 117 9.00 -0.97 0.16
C THR A 117 9.89 -1.21 1.38
N PHE A 118 9.34 -1.13 2.59
CA PHE A 118 10.10 -1.34 3.81
C PHE A 118 10.01 -2.76 4.37
N ALA A 119 9.33 -3.68 3.66
CA ALA A 119 9.26 -5.08 4.02
C ALA A 119 10.68 -5.66 4.18
N TYR A 120 10.95 -6.23 5.35
CA TYR A 120 12.25 -6.79 5.76
C TYR A 120 13.43 -5.81 5.82
N TRP A 121 13.18 -4.51 5.70
CA TRP A 121 14.22 -3.50 5.80
C TRP A 121 14.46 -3.12 7.27
N ASN A 122 15.62 -3.52 7.82
CA ASN A 122 16.04 -3.30 9.22
C ASN A 122 15.16 -3.94 10.31
N ILE A 123 14.15 -4.74 9.97
CA ILE A 123 13.28 -5.41 10.94
C ILE A 123 12.66 -6.69 10.35
N TYR A 124 12.24 -7.60 11.23
CA TYR A 124 11.51 -8.80 10.84
C TYR A 124 10.03 -8.49 10.52
N PHE A 125 9.42 -9.32 9.68
CA PHE A 125 8.07 -9.10 9.12
C PHE A 125 7.01 -8.66 10.15
N ALA A 126 6.93 -9.34 11.29
CA ALA A 126 5.88 -9.10 12.28
C ALA A 126 5.97 -7.74 13.01
N ALA A 127 7.05 -6.98 12.82
CA ALA A 127 7.21 -5.66 13.42
C ALA A 127 7.41 -4.55 12.36
N LEU A 128 7.11 -4.84 11.08
CA LEU A 128 7.21 -3.88 9.99
C LEU A 128 6.32 -2.66 10.25
N PRO A 129 6.84 -1.44 10.08
CA PRO A 129 5.99 -0.31 9.76
C PRO A 129 5.48 -0.50 8.34
N ASP A 130 4.16 -0.50 8.22
CA ASP A 130 3.45 -0.61 6.94
C ASP A 130 2.77 0.74 6.68
N PRO A 131 3.48 1.73 6.10
CA PRO A 131 2.91 3.05 5.91
C PRO A 131 1.74 2.95 4.94
N THR A 132 0.60 3.47 5.38
CA THR A 132 -0.65 3.36 4.65
C THR A 132 -0.63 4.21 3.39
N ILE A 133 -1.10 3.64 2.30
CA ILE A 133 -1.36 4.32 1.03
C ILE A 133 -2.85 4.21 0.72
N LEU A 134 -3.43 5.37 0.37
CA LEU A 134 -4.79 5.46 -0.15
C LEU A 134 -4.72 5.61 -1.66
N LEU A 135 -5.35 4.68 -2.39
CA LEU A 135 -5.45 4.74 -3.84
C LEU A 135 -6.89 5.09 -4.24
N ALA A 136 -7.08 6.23 -4.89
CA ALA A 136 -8.38 6.65 -5.40
C ALA A 136 -8.50 6.37 -6.90
N TRP A 137 -9.71 6.05 -7.35
CA TRP A 137 -10.00 5.91 -8.76
C TRP A 137 -9.98 7.27 -9.46
N ASN A 138 -9.16 7.42 -10.50
CA ASN A 138 -9.07 8.67 -11.27
C ASN A 138 -9.88 8.65 -12.59
N GLY A 139 -10.62 7.56 -12.85
CA GLY A 139 -11.33 7.31 -14.12
C GLY A 139 -10.69 6.21 -14.96
N ASP A 140 -9.39 5.97 -14.81
CA ASP A 140 -8.63 5.00 -15.59
C ASP A 140 -7.87 3.98 -14.71
N ALA A 141 -7.35 4.42 -13.56
CA ALA A 141 -6.59 3.60 -12.62
C ALA A 141 -6.81 4.02 -11.17
N TYR A 142 -6.39 3.15 -10.25
CA TYR A 142 -6.24 3.48 -8.84
C TYR A 142 -4.86 4.13 -8.62
N GLU A 143 -4.83 5.39 -8.21
CA GLU A 143 -3.61 6.19 -8.02
C GLU A 143 -3.53 6.78 -6.61
N PRO A 144 -2.33 7.07 -6.08
CA PRO A 144 -2.18 7.67 -4.74
C PRO A 144 -2.97 8.96 -4.55
N ALA A 145 -3.88 8.96 -3.58
CA ALA A 145 -4.73 10.07 -3.21
C ALA A 145 -4.12 10.88 -2.06
N THR A 146 -3.05 11.63 -2.37
CA THR A 146 -2.28 12.41 -1.37
C THR A 146 -3.11 13.42 -0.58
N ASP A 147 -4.19 13.93 -1.14
CA ASP A 147 -5.16 14.80 -0.47
C ASP A 147 -5.94 14.08 0.63
N LEU A 148 -6.24 12.79 0.45
CA LEU A 148 -6.88 11.94 1.47
C LEU A 148 -5.88 11.44 2.52
N MET A 149 -4.61 11.30 2.16
CA MET A 149 -3.55 10.87 3.09
C MET A 149 -3.06 12.00 4.00
N ALA A 150 -3.16 13.25 3.54
CA ALA A 150 -2.67 14.41 4.28
C ALA A 150 -3.37 14.56 5.64
N THR A 151 -2.57 14.75 6.70
CA THR A 151 -3.09 15.01 8.05
C THR A 151 -2.80 16.44 8.50
N PRO A 152 -3.55 16.99 9.47
CA PRO A 152 -3.16 18.23 10.11
C PRO A 152 -1.77 18.13 10.73
N VAL A 153 -1.03 19.25 10.72
CA VAL A 153 0.30 19.34 11.34
C VAL A 153 0.25 18.83 12.78
N PRO A 154 1.06 17.80 13.15
CA PRO A 154 1.08 17.27 14.51
C PRO A 154 1.55 18.31 15.53
N SER A 155 1.21 18.08 16.81
CA SER A 155 1.69 18.94 17.90
C SER A 155 3.21 18.84 18.06
N ALA A 156 3.90 19.99 18.02
CA ALA A 156 5.35 20.06 18.26
C ALA A 156 5.75 19.49 19.62
N GLU A 157 4.94 19.74 20.66
CA GLU A 157 5.19 19.18 22.00
C GLU A 157 5.03 17.65 21.98
N GLY A 158 4.01 17.14 21.29
CA GLY A 158 3.77 15.70 21.17
C GLY A 158 4.89 14.99 20.42
N LEU A 159 5.33 15.56 19.29
CA LEU A 159 6.46 15.03 18.53
C LEU A 159 7.75 15.05 19.34
N LYS A 160 8.01 16.13 20.09
CA LYS A 160 9.17 16.20 20.97
C LYS A 160 9.14 15.13 22.06
N GLN A 161 7.99 14.95 22.73
CA GLN A 161 7.85 13.92 23.76
C GLN A 161 8.08 12.51 23.22
N LYS A 162 7.54 12.21 22.02
CA LYS A 162 7.79 10.94 21.34
C LYS A 162 9.27 10.77 20.99
N ALA A 163 9.91 11.79 20.44
CA ALA A 163 11.33 11.74 20.07
C ALA A 163 12.23 11.52 21.31
N ASP A 164 11.98 12.25 22.40
CA ASP A 164 12.70 12.10 23.66
C ASP A 164 12.51 10.68 24.24
N ALA A 165 11.31 10.09 24.10
CA ALA A 165 11.04 8.72 24.53
C ALA A 165 11.78 7.67 23.67
N VAL A 166 11.76 7.82 22.35
CA VAL A 166 12.53 6.96 21.43
C VAL A 166 14.02 7.05 21.72
N ALA A 167 14.58 8.24 21.91
CA ALA A 167 16.01 8.43 22.20
C ALA A 167 16.45 7.79 23.53
N ALA A 168 15.54 7.66 24.50
CA ALA A 168 15.78 7.06 25.80
C ALA A 168 15.38 5.57 25.89
N SER A 169 14.86 5.00 24.80
CA SER A 169 14.30 3.65 24.75
C SER A 169 15.37 2.56 24.93
N ASP A 170 14.97 1.45 25.55
CA ASP A 170 15.81 0.25 25.70
C ASP A 170 15.86 -0.64 24.45
N GLN A 171 15.04 -0.32 23.44
CA GLN A 171 15.04 -1.00 22.14
C GLN A 171 16.30 -0.68 21.32
N TRP A 172 17.00 0.41 21.64
CA TRP A 172 18.32 0.69 21.12
C TRP A 172 19.34 -0.31 21.67
N THR A 173 19.74 -1.28 20.85
CA THR A 173 20.81 -2.22 21.19
C THR A 173 22.12 -1.79 20.53
N ALA A 174 23.23 -2.52 20.73
CA ALA A 174 24.50 -2.21 20.06
C ALA A 174 24.35 -2.25 18.52
N ASP A 175 23.53 -3.16 18.01
CA ASP A 175 23.45 -3.48 16.58
C ASP A 175 22.11 -3.07 15.95
N GLN A 176 21.13 -2.64 16.75
CA GLN A 176 19.78 -2.35 16.27
C GLN A 176 19.31 -0.96 16.69
N MET A 177 18.61 -0.32 15.75
CA MET A 177 17.88 0.93 15.94
C MET A 177 16.49 0.64 16.52
N ASP A 178 15.97 1.58 17.33
CA ASP A 178 14.58 1.52 17.76
C ASP A 178 13.65 1.66 16.54
N PRO A 179 12.78 0.67 16.28
CA PRO A 179 11.92 0.70 15.11
C PRO A 179 10.86 1.80 15.14
N ASP A 180 10.52 2.33 16.31
CA ASP A 180 9.56 3.43 16.42
C ASP A 180 10.14 4.75 15.89
N LEU A 181 11.48 4.87 15.81
CA LEU A 181 12.11 6.03 15.20
C LEU A 181 11.65 6.21 13.74
N TRP A 182 11.80 5.16 12.94
CA TRP A 182 11.56 5.24 11.51
C TRP A 182 10.11 4.93 11.14
N ARG A 183 9.35 4.23 12.00
CA ARG A 183 7.89 4.15 11.90
C ARG A 183 7.25 5.53 11.92
N GLU A 184 7.56 6.36 12.91
CA GLU A 184 7.01 7.71 13.00
C GLU A 184 7.52 8.60 11.84
N MET A 185 8.77 8.42 11.39
CA MET A 185 9.26 9.11 10.19
C MET A 185 8.41 8.78 8.97
N LEU A 186 8.09 7.51 8.74
CA LEU A 186 7.25 7.08 7.63
C LEU A 186 5.83 7.65 7.76
N ASP A 187 5.22 7.59 8.93
CA ASP A 187 3.89 8.17 9.17
C ASP A 187 3.89 9.68 8.85
N LEU A 188 4.91 10.42 9.28
CA LEU A 188 5.06 11.84 8.99
C LEU A 188 5.24 12.09 7.49
N ILE A 189 6.10 11.33 6.81
CA ILE A 189 6.34 11.49 5.36
C ILE A 189 5.09 11.16 4.55
N TYR A 190 4.42 10.05 4.83
CA TYR A 190 3.24 9.58 4.08
C TYR A 190 1.99 10.42 4.35
N THR A 191 2.04 11.30 5.36
CA THR A 191 0.97 12.26 5.66
C THR A 191 1.34 13.72 5.37
N GLY A 192 2.48 13.96 4.70
CA GLY A 192 2.87 15.26 4.14
C GLY A 192 3.78 16.13 5.01
N HIS A 193 4.40 15.56 6.04
CA HIS A 193 5.19 16.26 7.05
C HIS A 193 6.68 15.90 7.01
N ASN A 194 7.30 15.79 5.83
CA ASN A 194 8.71 15.39 5.68
C ASN A 194 9.69 16.21 6.53
N GLU A 195 9.54 17.53 6.62
CA GLU A 195 10.44 18.35 7.45
C GLU A 195 10.38 17.94 8.93
N LEU A 196 9.17 17.67 9.44
CA LEU A 196 8.97 17.18 10.80
C LEU A 196 9.49 15.75 10.97
N ALA A 197 9.43 14.90 9.94
CA ALA A 197 10.02 13.57 9.98
C ALA A 197 11.53 13.62 10.22
N TRP A 198 12.23 14.53 9.54
CA TRP A 198 13.66 14.72 9.74
C TRP A 198 14.00 15.41 11.07
N GLU A 199 13.19 16.37 11.53
CA GLU A 199 13.34 16.92 12.88
C GLU A 199 13.14 15.85 13.97
N PHE A 200 12.14 14.98 13.79
CA PHE A 200 11.89 13.85 14.67
C PHE A 200 13.07 12.88 14.68
N PHE A 201 13.60 12.52 13.50
CA PHE A 201 14.81 11.72 13.35
C PHE A 201 16.00 12.32 14.09
N GLU A 202 16.22 13.63 13.95
CA GLU A 202 17.35 14.30 14.58
C GLU A 202 17.29 14.20 16.10
N ASN A 203 16.10 14.43 16.67
CA ASN A 203 15.84 14.44 18.11
C ASN A 203 15.72 13.04 18.72
N GLY A 204 15.21 12.08 17.95
CA GLY A 204 15.02 10.69 18.38
C GLY A 204 16.28 9.83 18.33
N TRP A 205 17.35 10.32 17.68
CA TRP A 205 18.63 9.61 17.64
C TRP A 205 19.45 9.82 18.93
N PRO A 206 19.85 8.77 19.66
CA PRO A 206 20.60 8.90 20.90
C PRO A 206 21.92 9.67 20.73
N HIS A 207 22.17 10.61 21.64
CA HIS A 207 23.37 11.46 21.58
C HIS A 207 24.66 10.62 21.65
N GLY A 208 25.55 10.83 20.66
CA GLY A 208 26.85 10.14 20.59
C GLY A 208 26.80 8.74 19.99
N ARG A 209 25.63 8.26 19.55
CA ARG A 209 25.49 6.98 18.84
C ARG A 209 25.92 7.13 17.38
N GLU A 210 26.80 6.25 16.92
CA GLU A 210 27.28 6.17 15.53
C GLU A 210 26.19 5.65 14.57
N GLY A 211 26.41 5.78 13.26
CA GLY A 211 25.51 5.22 12.21
C GLY A 211 24.36 6.12 11.76
N LYS A 212 24.21 7.32 12.31
CA LYS A 212 23.13 8.26 11.98
C LYS A 212 23.07 8.63 10.50
N GLU A 213 24.22 9.00 9.94
CA GLU A 213 24.32 9.44 8.54
C GLU A 213 24.15 8.26 7.57
N ASP A 214 24.69 7.09 7.89
CA ASP A 214 24.50 5.88 7.09
C ASP A 214 23.01 5.48 7.04
N PHE A 215 22.33 5.51 8.18
CA PHE A 215 20.89 5.28 8.22
C PHE A 215 20.14 6.33 7.39
N ARG A 216 20.46 7.62 7.55
CA ARG A 216 19.81 8.71 6.80
C ARG A 216 19.92 8.46 5.29
N THR A 217 21.10 8.13 4.79
CA THR A 217 21.31 7.85 3.36
C THR A 217 20.54 6.61 2.92
N ASN A 218 20.68 5.49 3.63
CA ASN A 218 20.00 4.24 3.28
C ASN A 218 18.48 4.38 3.33
N PHE A 219 17.93 5.09 4.31
CA PHE A 219 16.49 5.34 4.45
C PHE A 219 15.94 6.10 3.24
N ARG A 220 16.62 7.17 2.81
CA ARG A 220 16.21 7.95 1.63
C ARG A 220 16.28 7.11 0.36
N CYS A 221 17.31 6.28 0.23
CA CYS A 221 17.43 5.36 -0.90
C CYS A 221 16.34 4.30 -0.92
N GLN A 222 15.98 3.75 0.23
CA GLN A 222 14.89 2.79 0.37
C GLN A 222 13.55 3.45 0.04
N LEU A 223 13.27 4.63 0.61
CA LEU A 223 12.06 5.40 0.36
C LEU A 223 11.87 5.72 -1.13
N ALA A 224 12.96 6.04 -1.84
CA ALA A 224 12.92 6.31 -3.28
C ALA A 224 12.67 5.07 -4.16
N GLN A 225 12.72 3.85 -3.62
CA GLN A 225 12.31 2.63 -4.32
C GLN A 225 10.79 2.43 -4.34
N SER A 226 10.04 3.22 -3.55
CA SER A 226 8.60 3.07 -3.47
C SER A 226 7.92 3.29 -4.82
N PRO A 227 6.98 2.42 -5.23
CA PRO A 227 6.16 2.66 -6.41
C PRO A 227 5.31 3.94 -6.28
N TYR A 228 5.11 4.42 -5.05
CA TYR A 228 4.36 5.62 -4.71
C TYR A 228 5.25 6.85 -4.51
N TRP A 229 6.58 6.71 -4.65
CA TRP A 229 7.54 7.77 -4.37
C TRP A 229 7.27 9.07 -5.14
N GLN A 230 6.84 8.98 -6.40
CA GLN A 230 6.55 10.18 -7.19
C GLN A 230 5.42 11.03 -6.59
N ALA A 231 4.38 10.40 -6.05
CA ALA A 231 3.28 11.12 -5.40
C ALA A 231 3.71 11.65 -4.02
N ILE A 232 4.40 10.82 -3.23
CA ILE A 232 4.89 11.18 -1.90
C ILE A 232 5.86 12.36 -1.97
N SER A 233 6.79 12.35 -2.93
CA SER A 233 7.75 13.45 -3.12
C SER A 233 7.07 14.75 -3.50
N VAL A 234 6.07 14.73 -4.40
CA VAL A 234 5.30 15.92 -4.76
C VAL A 234 4.52 16.46 -3.56
N MET A 235 3.83 15.60 -2.80
CA MET A 235 3.10 15.99 -1.59
C MET A 235 4.01 16.67 -0.56
N ASN A 236 5.24 16.19 -0.42
CA ASN A 236 6.23 16.74 0.50
C ASN A 236 7.11 17.85 -0.10
N SER A 237 6.80 18.32 -1.32
CA SER A 237 7.60 19.32 -2.05
C SER A 237 9.09 18.97 -2.18
N LEU A 238 9.39 17.67 -2.31
CA LEU A 238 10.74 17.13 -2.46
C LEU A 238 11.20 17.25 -3.91
N GLY A 239 12.42 17.76 -4.09
CA GLY A 239 13.07 17.89 -5.39
C GLY A 239 13.91 16.67 -5.77
N PRO A 240 14.46 16.64 -6.99
CA PRO A 240 15.34 15.56 -7.46
C PRO A 240 16.61 15.37 -6.61
N ASN A 241 17.02 16.40 -5.88
CA ASN A 241 18.19 16.35 -4.99
C ASN A 241 17.86 15.72 -3.62
N ASP A 242 16.58 15.42 -3.35
CA ASP A 242 16.17 14.80 -2.10
C ASP A 242 16.27 13.27 -2.12
N VAL A 243 16.53 12.69 -3.29
CA VAL A 243 17.02 11.32 -3.45
C VAL A 243 18.55 11.39 -3.51
N PRO A 244 19.28 10.69 -2.62
CA PRO A 244 20.74 10.66 -2.66
C PRO A 244 21.23 10.15 -4.02
N GLY A 245 22.19 10.86 -4.62
CA GLY A 245 22.81 10.43 -5.89
C GLY A 245 23.70 9.18 -5.75
N ASP A 246 23.95 8.75 -4.52
CA ASP A 246 24.80 7.62 -4.12
C ASP A 246 23.97 6.47 -3.53
N CYS A 247 22.75 6.25 -4.01
CA CYS A 247 22.00 5.02 -3.76
C CYS A 247 22.66 3.81 -4.43
N SER A 248 23.89 3.49 -4.01
CA SER A 248 24.52 2.19 -4.24
C SER A 248 23.74 1.18 -3.43
N SER A 249 23.27 0.13 -4.13
CA SER A 249 22.55 -1.02 -3.62
C SER A 249 23.22 -1.58 -2.36
N ASN A 250 22.79 -1.13 -1.18
CA ASN A 250 23.14 -1.77 0.07
C ASN A 250 22.23 -2.98 0.22
N THR A 251 22.57 -4.05 -0.52
CA THR A 251 22.05 -5.38 -0.24
C THR A 251 22.74 -5.88 1.02
N GLY A 252 22.17 -5.60 2.18
CA GLY A 252 22.69 -6.13 3.43
C GLY A 252 21.77 -5.83 4.60
N TYR A 253 20.97 -6.82 5.01
CA TYR A 253 21.37 -7.81 6.01
C TYR A 253 20.88 -9.21 5.61
#